data_AF-A0A3D2X669-F1
#
_entry.id   AF-A0A3D2X669-F1
#
_cell.length_a   1.000
_cell.length_b   1.000
_cell.length_c   1.000
_cell.angle_alpha   90.00
_cell.angle_beta   90.00
_cell.angle_gamma   90.00
#
_symmetry.space_group_name_H-M   'P 1'
#
loop_
_entity.id
_entity.type
_entity.pdbx_description
1 polymer ?
#
loop_
_entity_poly.entity_id
_entity_poly.type
_entity_poly.pdbx_seq_one_letter_code
_entity_poly.pdbx_strand_id
1 'polypeptide(L)'
;SGGSHERICITFSKCFLQPLFQEFGEETVLKCFSQPHVRIPQSRRDYFEDLISKAHREMMYQDTYSHYLASNHVYELILFILRLNSISKQDDITPYDASPDDQIMEKAAKYICSNYQSPVTLEETAAYCNMSTTYFSKKFKAVTGFGFKEYLISIRIREASRLLLHTKLPITEIALLS
;
A
#
# COMPACT_ATOMS: atom_id res chain seq x y z
N SER A 1 6.80 -20.58 15.30
CA SER A 1 7.65 -19.42 15.60
C SER A 1 7.05 -18.21 14.92
N GLY A 2 6.47 -17.28 15.68
CA GLY A 2 5.85 -16.07 15.12
C GLY A 2 6.94 -15.16 14.55
N GLY A 3 6.91 -14.92 13.23
CA GLY A 3 7.84 -13.99 12.59
C GLY A 3 7.63 -12.59 13.19
N SER A 4 8.69 -12.02 13.75
CA SER A 4 8.68 -10.62 14.18
C SER A 4 8.41 -9.75 12.96
N HIS A 5 7.26 -9.10 12.92
CA HIS A 5 6.96 -8.11 11.89
C HIS A 5 7.58 -6.77 12.31
N GLU A 6 8.58 -6.32 11.58
CA GLU A 6 9.15 -4.99 11.74
C GLU A 6 8.21 -3.94 11.14
N ARG A 7 8.01 -2.82 11.85
CA ARG A 7 7.19 -1.70 11.39
C ARG A 7 8.05 -0.46 11.34
N ILE A 8 8.13 0.14 10.16
CA ILE A 8 8.88 1.37 9.92
C ILE A 8 7.88 2.49 9.69
N CYS A 9 7.99 3.57 10.47
CA CYS A 9 7.17 4.75 10.34
C CYS A 9 8.03 5.87 9.73
N ILE A 10 7.62 6.40 8.58
CA ILE A 10 8.28 7.53 7.92
C ILE A 10 7.33 8.72 8.04
N THR A 11 7.83 9.84 8.59
CA THR A 11 7.06 11.08 8.75
C THR A 11 7.82 12.23 8.09
N PHE A 12 7.10 13.07 7.37
CA PHE A 12 7.63 14.28 6.73
C PHE A 12 6.51 15.34 6.65
N SER A 13 6.92 16.61 6.60
CA SER A 13 5.98 17.72 6.51
C SER A 13 5.38 17.85 5.10
N LYS A 14 4.25 18.54 4.97
CA LYS A 14 3.68 18.85 3.66
C LYS A 14 4.65 19.70 2.80
N CYS A 15 5.43 20.58 3.42
CA CYS A 15 6.44 21.39 2.75
C CYS A 15 7.55 20.54 2.10
N PHE A 16 7.89 19.39 2.70
CA PHE A 16 8.83 18.44 2.11
C PHE A 16 8.34 17.93 0.74
N LEU A 17 7.03 17.81 0.52
CA LEU A 17 6.50 17.34 -0.75
C LEU A 17 6.33 18.45 -1.80
N GLN A 18 6.61 19.71 -1.45
CA GLN A 18 6.30 20.84 -2.30
C GLN A 18 6.95 20.78 -3.70
N PRO A 19 8.22 20.33 -3.87
CA PRO A 19 8.78 20.12 -5.20
C PRO A 19 8.00 19.09 -6.03
N LEU A 20 7.55 18.01 -5.40
CA LEU A 20 6.74 16.98 -6.08
C LEU A 20 5.35 17.49 -6.42
N PHE A 21 4.74 18.33 -5.58
CA PHE A 21 3.45 18.94 -5.87
C PHE A 21 3.53 19.91 -7.05
N GLN A 22 4.63 20.66 -7.17
CA GLN A 22 4.86 21.57 -8.28
C GLN A 22 5.02 20.80 -9.60
N GLU A 23 5.70 19.66 -9.57
CA GLU A 23 5.97 18.86 -10.78
C GLU A 23 4.79 17.98 -11.20
N PHE A 24 4.17 17.26 -10.26
CA PHE A 24 3.18 16.20 -10.55
C PHE A 24 1.74 16.55 -10.16
N GLY A 25 1.54 17.69 -9.50
CA GLY A 25 0.26 18.11 -8.94
C GLY A 25 -0.01 17.51 -7.55
N GLU A 26 -0.56 18.34 -6.65
CA GLU A 26 -0.81 17.97 -5.25
C GLU A 26 -1.74 16.75 -5.12
N GLU A 27 -2.85 16.73 -5.86
CA GLU A 27 -3.82 15.63 -5.79
C GLU A 27 -3.19 14.29 -6.19
N THR A 28 -2.39 14.27 -7.26
CA THR A 28 -1.69 13.07 -7.75
C THR A 28 -0.76 12.49 -6.70
N VAL A 29 0.06 13.35 -6.09
CA VAL A 29 1.03 12.95 -5.07
C VAL A 29 0.31 12.48 -3.80
N LEU A 30 -0.69 13.23 -3.32
CA LEU A 30 -1.44 12.87 -2.12
C LEU A 30 -2.24 11.56 -2.30
N LYS A 31 -2.78 11.31 -3.49
CA LYS A 31 -3.49 10.06 -3.81
C LYS A 31 -2.63 8.82 -3.59
N CYS A 32 -1.32 8.93 -3.74
CA CYS A 32 -0.41 7.81 -3.48
C CYS A 32 -0.32 7.43 -2.00
N PHE A 33 -0.57 8.38 -1.09
CA PHE A 33 -0.66 8.13 0.35
C PHE A 33 -2.07 7.74 0.81
N SER A 34 -3.09 7.94 -0.04
CA SER A 34 -4.48 7.54 0.24
C SER A 34 -4.73 6.04 0.05
N GLN A 35 -3.84 5.31 -0.65
CA GLN A 35 -3.93 3.86 -0.78
C GLN A 35 -3.46 3.17 0.52
N PRO A 36 -4.23 2.22 1.08
CA PRO A 36 -3.92 1.64 2.39
C PRO A 36 -2.71 0.73 2.35
N HIS A 37 -2.47 0.14 1.18
CA HIS A 37 -1.45 -0.85 0.94
C HIS A 37 -0.85 -0.57 -0.43
N VAL A 38 0.41 -0.15 -0.45
CA VAL A 38 1.19 -0.16 -1.68
C VAL A 38 1.81 -1.55 -1.79
N ARG A 39 1.52 -2.23 -2.88
CA ARG A 39 2.10 -3.52 -3.15
C ARG A 39 3.41 -3.35 -3.91
N ILE A 40 4.49 -3.88 -3.34
CA ILE A 40 5.78 -3.94 -4.03
C ILE A 40 5.87 -5.27 -4.79
N PRO A 41 6.06 -5.26 -6.13
CA PRO A 41 6.30 -6.48 -6.89
C PRO A 41 7.49 -7.25 -6.33
N GLN A 42 7.44 -8.59 -6.33
CA GLN A 42 8.48 -9.42 -5.71
C GLN A 42 9.87 -9.07 -6.23
N SER A 43 9.96 -8.90 -7.53
CA SER A 43 11.18 -8.57 -8.26
C SER A 43 11.74 -7.17 -7.94
N ARG A 44 10.94 -6.29 -7.35
CA ARG A 44 11.38 -4.96 -6.88
C ARG A 44 11.56 -4.87 -5.35
N ARG A 45 11.35 -5.96 -4.61
CA ARG A 45 11.46 -5.95 -3.15
C ARG A 45 12.88 -5.65 -2.68
N ASP A 46 13.90 -6.29 -3.24
CA ASP A 46 15.30 -6.06 -2.84
C ASP A 46 15.69 -4.59 -2.97
N TYR A 47 15.28 -3.95 -4.07
CA TYR A 47 15.52 -2.51 -4.28
C TYR A 47 14.77 -1.66 -3.26
N PHE A 48 13.50 -1.96 -2.98
CA PHE A 48 12.71 -1.25 -1.98
C PHE A 48 13.31 -1.39 -0.56
N GLU A 49 13.73 -2.60 -0.20
CA GLU A 49 14.35 -2.90 1.10
C GLU A 49 15.70 -2.20 1.24
N ASP A 50 16.50 -2.12 0.17
CA ASP A 50 17.75 -1.36 0.15
C ASP A 50 17.51 0.15 0.32
N LEU A 51 16.48 0.72 -0.31
CA LEU A 51 16.13 2.14 -0.12
C LEU A 51 15.77 2.46 1.33
N ILE A 52 14.93 1.63 1.95
CA ILE A 52 14.57 1.79 3.36
C ILE A 52 15.82 1.65 4.24
N SER A 53 16.65 0.65 3.97
CA SER A 53 17.87 0.41 4.74
C SER A 53 18.86 1.58 4.63
N LYS A 54 19.00 2.18 3.44
CA LYS A 54 19.80 3.39 3.21
C LYS A 54 19.24 4.57 4.01
N ALA A 55 17.94 4.85 3.88
CA ALA A 55 17.29 5.93 4.64
C ALA A 55 17.47 5.75 6.16
N HIS A 56 17.30 4.53 6.66
CA HIS A 56 17.46 4.22 8.07
C HIS A 56 18.91 4.39 8.55
N ARG A 57 19.91 3.93 7.77
CA ARG A 57 21.32 4.11 8.12
C ARG A 57 21.70 5.59 8.24
N GLU A 58 21.23 6.43 7.33
CA GLU A 58 21.48 7.88 7.39
C GLU A 58 20.89 8.53 8.64
N MET A 59 19.78 8.00 9.17
CA MET A 59 19.20 8.47 10.43
C MET A 59 20.02 8.07 11.67
N MET A 60 20.96 7.13 11.54
CA MET A 60 21.84 6.70 12.65
C MET A 60 23.11 7.56 12.74
N TYR A 61 23.46 8.32 11.70
CA TYR A 61 24.58 9.25 11.70
C TYR A 61 24.16 10.64 12.21
N GLN A 62 25.09 11.37 12.81
CA GLN A 62 24.86 12.70 13.41
C GLN A 62 25.63 13.82 12.68
N ASP A 63 26.04 13.57 11.44
CA ASP A 63 26.76 14.57 10.66
C ASP A 63 25.81 15.50 9.88
N THR A 64 26.36 16.59 9.36
CA THR A 64 25.57 17.62 8.66
C THR A 64 24.93 17.11 7.37
N TYR A 65 25.47 16.05 6.77
CA TYR A 65 25.04 15.52 5.47
C TYR A 65 23.96 14.45 5.61
N SER A 66 23.91 13.71 6.73
CA SER A 66 23.01 12.56 6.90
C SER A 66 21.53 12.94 6.73
N HIS A 67 21.11 14.12 7.21
CA HIS A 67 19.73 14.58 7.02
C HIS A 67 19.36 14.80 5.53
N TYR A 68 20.30 15.29 4.71
CA TYR A 68 20.08 15.48 3.27
C TYR A 68 20.06 14.15 2.54
N LEU A 69 20.94 13.22 2.88
CA LEU A 69 20.97 11.88 2.29
C LEU A 69 19.70 11.08 2.66
N ALA A 70 19.27 11.13 3.92
CA ALA A 70 17.99 10.55 4.35
C ALA A 70 16.82 11.14 3.56
N SER A 71 16.79 12.46 3.39
CA SER A 71 15.77 13.15 2.58
C SER A 71 15.78 12.66 1.13
N ASN A 72 16.95 12.52 0.51
CA ASN A 72 17.08 12.01 -0.85
C ASN A 72 16.53 10.59 -0.99
N HIS A 73 16.85 9.70 -0.04
CA HIS A 73 16.31 8.33 -0.04
C HIS A 73 14.79 8.29 0.16
N VAL A 74 14.23 9.21 0.97
CA VAL A 74 12.78 9.36 1.11
C VAL A 74 12.14 9.86 -0.19
N TYR A 75 12.75 10.83 -0.88
CA TYR A 75 12.27 11.26 -2.20
C TYR A 75 12.32 10.12 -3.22
N GLU A 76 13.40 9.36 -3.26
CA GLU A 76 13.55 8.19 -4.14
C GLU A 76 12.46 7.15 -3.86
N LEU A 77 12.18 6.87 -2.58
CA LEU A 77 11.10 5.98 -2.16
C LEU A 77 9.71 6.49 -2.58
N ILE A 78 9.44 7.79 -2.42
CA ILE A 78 8.18 8.39 -2.86
C ILE A 78 8.05 8.29 -4.38
N LEU A 79 9.06 8.69 -5.14
CA LEU A 79 9.08 8.61 -6.61
C LEU A 79 8.91 7.17 -7.11
N PHE A 80 9.52 6.21 -6.41
CA PHE A 80 9.33 4.79 -6.68
C PHE A 80 7.86 4.37 -6.49
N ILE A 81 7.22 4.78 -5.39
CA ILE A 81 5.79 4.52 -5.14
C ILE A 81 4.90 5.21 -6.18
N LEU A 82 5.18 6.47 -6.54
CA LEU A 82 4.46 7.16 -7.62
C LEU A 82 4.56 6.37 -8.93
N ARG A 83 5.77 5.92 -9.29
CA ARG A 83 6.01 5.11 -10.50
C ARG A 83 5.22 3.80 -10.47
N LEU A 84 5.18 3.09 -9.34
CA LEU A 84 4.36 1.88 -9.20
C LEU A 84 2.88 2.16 -9.43
N ASN A 85 2.37 3.29 -8.94
CA ASN A 85 0.98 3.69 -9.14
C ASN A 85 0.69 4.12 -10.59
N SER A 86 1.63 4.77 -11.28
CA SER A 86 1.46 5.20 -12.68
C SER A 86 1.44 4.01 -13.66
N ILE A 87 2.25 2.97 -13.42
CA ILE A 87 2.27 1.74 -14.23
C ILE A 87 0.88 1.10 -14.32
N SER A 88 0.02 1.30 -13.33
CA SER A 88 -1.33 0.73 -13.33
C SER A 88 -2.35 1.44 -14.25
N LYS A 89 -2.00 2.56 -14.91
CA LYS A 89 -2.97 3.37 -15.66
C LYS A 89 -2.70 3.66 -17.13
N GLN A 90 -1.47 3.82 -17.58
CA GLN A 90 -1.08 4.02 -18.99
C GLN A 90 0.42 4.34 -18.97
N ASP A 91 1.26 3.47 -19.53
CA ASP A 91 2.51 3.78 -20.26
C ASP A 91 3.45 2.57 -20.29
N ASP A 92 3.88 2.24 -21.51
CA ASP A 92 4.82 1.19 -21.90
C ASP A 92 6.25 1.45 -21.37
N ILE A 93 6.45 1.39 -20.06
CA ILE A 93 7.81 1.38 -19.48
C ILE A 93 8.02 0.07 -18.73
N THR A 94 8.41 -0.93 -19.53
CA THR A 94 8.87 -2.28 -19.19
C THR A 94 7.87 -3.14 -18.39
N PRO A 95 7.33 -4.23 -18.97
CA PRO A 95 6.65 -5.25 -18.19
C PRO A 95 7.72 -5.92 -17.34
N TYR A 96 7.86 -5.45 -16.10
CA TYR A 96 8.62 -6.16 -15.11
C TYR A 96 7.70 -7.27 -14.61
N ASP A 97 8.02 -8.52 -14.95
CA ASP A 97 7.19 -9.72 -14.89
C ASP A 97 6.43 -9.90 -13.56
N ALA A 98 5.34 -9.16 -13.36
CA ALA A 98 4.38 -9.46 -12.33
C ALA A 98 3.80 -10.82 -12.71
N SER A 99 4.08 -11.84 -11.90
CA SER A 99 3.63 -13.19 -12.17
C SER A 99 2.10 -13.20 -12.38
N PRO A 100 1.54 -14.13 -13.16
CA PRO A 100 0.09 -14.24 -13.32
C PRO A 100 -0.65 -14.23 -11.98
N ASP A 101 -0.10 -14.93 -10.98
CA ASP A 101 -0.65 -14.93 -9.61
C ASP A 101 -0.64 -13.54 -8.98
N ASP A 102 0.39 -12.74 -9.23
CA ASP A 102 0.48 -11.39 -8.70
C ASP A 102 -0.64 -10.54 -9.28
N GLN A 103 -0.86 -10.57 -10.59
CA GLN A 103 -1.97 -9.85 -11.21
C GLN A 103 -3.33 -10.31 -10.66
N ILE A 104 -3.49 -11.61 -10.41
CA ILE A 104 -4.71 -12.17 -9.81
C ILE A 104 -4.91 -11.68 -8.36
N MET A 105 -3.85 -11.62 -7.54
CA MET A 105 -3.93 -11.07 -6.18
C MET A 105 -4.23 -9.57 -6.17
N GLU A 106 -3.75 -8.80 -7.15
CA GLU A 106 -4.12 -7.39 -7.30
C GLU A 106 -5.61 -7.25 -7.65
N LYS A 107 -6.10 -8.08 -8.57
CA LYS A 107 -7.53 -8.17 -8.89
C LYS A 107 -8.36 -8.51 -7.65
N ALA A 108 -7.90 -9.45 -6.81
CA ALA A 108 -8.55 -9.81 -5.56
C ALA A 108 -8.61 -8.63 -4.58
N ALA A 109 -7.49 -7.93 -4.37
CA ALA A 109 -7.43 -6.76 -3.50
C ALA A 109 -8.39 -5.65 -3.95
N LYS A 110 -8.47 -5.39 -5.27
CA LYS A 110 -9.44 -4.44 -5.85
C LYS A 110 -10.87 -4.89 -5.60
N TYR A 111 -11.19 -6.16 -5.81
CA TYR A 111 -12.52 -6.70 -5.53
C TYR A 111 -12.93 -6.50 -4.07
N ILE A 112 -12.05 -6.84 -3.12
CA ILE A 112 -12.31 -6.64 -1.69
C ILE A 112 -12.52 -5.15 -1.38
N CYS A 113 -11.66 -4.28 -1.90
CA CYS A 113 -11.75 -2.84 -1.67
C CYS A 113 -13.02 -2.21 -2.27
N SER A 114 -13.59 -2.77 -3.34
CA SER A 114 -14.83 -2.28 -3.93
C SER A 114 -16.09 -2.86 -3.27
N ASN A 115 -15.97 -3.98 -2.54
CA ASN A 115 -17.11 -4.71 -1.97
C ASN A 115 -17.09 -4.82 -0.45
N TYR A 116 -16.18 -4.11 0.24
CA TYR A 116 -15.94 -4.28 1.69
C TYR A 116 -17.19 -4.08 2.57
N GLN A 117 -18.17 -3.31 2.11
CA GLN A 117 -19.44 -3.04 2.81
C GLN A 117 -20.40 -4.24 2.83
N SER A 118 -20.19 -5.20 1.92
CA SER A 118 -20.98 -6.43 1.86
C SER A 118 -20.27 -7.57 2.63
N PRO A 119 -20.97 -8.67 2.95
CA PRO A 119 -20.32 -9.89 3.42
C PRO A 119 -19.43 -10.46 2.31
N VAL A 120 -18.13 -10.16 2.35
CA VAL A 120 -17.14 -10.73 1.42
C VAL A 120 -16.46 -11.90 2.10
N THR A 121 -16.57 -13.09 1.51
CA THR A 121 -15.91 -14.30 2.04
C THR A 121 -14.62 -14.64 1.30
N LEU A 122 -13.79 -15.45 1.94
CA LEU A 122 -12.55 -15.95 1.36
C LEU A 122 -12.86 -16.84 0.15
N GLU A 123 -13.90 -17.67 0.27
CA GLU A 123 -14.37 -18.62 -0.72
C GLU A 123 -14.87 -17.90 -1.98
N GLU A 124 -15.71 -16.88 -1.82
CA GLU A 124 -16.21 -16.07 -2.94
C GLU A 124 -15.08 -15.34 -3.65
N THR A 125 -14.13 -14.78 -2.90
CA THR A 125 -13.00 -14.06 -3.49
C THR A 125 -12.07 -15.01 -4.24
N ALA A 126 -11.82 -16.20 -3.68
CA ALA A 126 -11.04 -17.24 -4.34
C ALA A 126 -11.72 -17.71 -5.64
N ALA A 127 -13.05 -17.93 -5.60
CA ALA A 127 -13.84 -18.29 -6.77
C ALA A 127 -13.82 -17.18 -7.84
N TYR A 128 -13.96 -15.91 -7.45
CA TYR A 128 -13.85 -14.75 -8.34
C TYR A 128 -12.48 -14.67 -9.06
N CYS A 129 -11.44 -15.18 -8.40
CA CYS A 129 -10.08 -15.28 -8.92
C CYS A 129 -9.77 -16.61 -9.63
N ASN A 130 -10.75 -17.51 -9.80
CA ASN A 130 -10.57 -18.86 -10.35
C ASN A 130 -9.49 -19.68 -9.61
N MET A 131 -9.41 -19.56 -8.29
CA MET A 131 -8.45 -20.26 -7.44
C MET A 131 -9.16 -21.13 -6.41
N SER A 132 -8.50 -22.21 -5.98
CA SER A 132 -8.95 -22.92 -4.77
C SER A 132 -8.74 -22.03 -3.54
N THR A 133 -9.67 -22.10 -2.58
CA THR A 133 -9.64 -21.32 -1.33
C THR A 133 -8.30 -21.46 -0.59
N THR A 134 -7.76 -22.68 -0.52
CA THR A 134 -6.48 -22.97 0.14
C THR A 134 -5.30 -22.29 -0.56
N TYR A 135 -5.25 -22.36 -1.88
CA TYR A 135 -4.17 -21.74 -2.66
C TYR A 135 -4.26 -20.22 -2.57
N PHE A 136 -5.47 -19.67 -2.76
CA PHE A 136 -5.73 -18.25 -2.61
C PHE A 136 -5.28 -17.73 -1.23
N SER A 137 -5.69 -18.38 -0.14
CA SER A 137 -5.34 -17.94 1.22
C SER A 137 -3.81 -17.85 1.44
N LYS A 138 -3.07 -18.89 1.02
CA LYS A 138 -1.61 -18.92 1.12
C LYS A 138 -0.96 -17.82 0.27
N LYS A 139 -1.39 -17.70 -1.00
CA LYS A 139 -0.82 -16.73 -1.94
C LYS A 139 -1.15 -15.30 -1.52
N PHE A 140 -2.40 -15.04 -1.11
CA PHE A 140 -2.86 -13.73 -0.66
C PHE A 140 -2.06 -13.24 0.53
N LYS A 141 -1.80 -14.11 1.52
CA LYS A 141 -0.95 -13.77 2.66
C LYS A 141 0.51 -13.52 2.25
N ALA A 142 1.07 -14.35 1.38
CA ALA A 142 2.44 -14.17 0.89
C ALA A 142 2.63 -12.88 0.06
N VAL A 143 1.57 -12.44 -0.62
CA VAL A 143 1.59 -11.26 -1.48
C VAL A 143 1.28 -9.97 -0.72
N THR A 144 0.24 -9.98 0.11
CA THR A 144 -0.23 -8.77 0.81
C THR A 144 0.43 -8.57 2.17
N GLY A 145 1.03 -9.62 2.73
CA GLY A 145 1.53 -9.65 4.11
C GLY A 145 0.45 -9.93 5.16
N PHE A 146 -0.84 -9.95 4.79
CA PHE A 146 -1.98 -10.08 5.70
C PHE A 146 -2.83 -11.30 5.37
N GLY A 147 -3.46 -11.90 6.39
CA GLY A 147 -4.55 -12.83 6.15
C GLY A 147 -5.75 -12.10 5.51
N PHE A 148 -6.55 -12.82 4.71
CA PHE A 148 -7.73 -12.24 4.04
C PHE A 148 -8.66 -11.48 5.01
N LYS A 149 -9.00 -12.08 6.17
CA LYS A 149 -9.88 -11.44 7.16
C LYS A 149 -9.25 -10.19 7.76
N GLU A 150 -7.96 -10.23 8.07
CA GLU A 150 -7.22 -9.09 8.61
C GLU A 150 -7.20 -7.93 7.60
N TYR A 151 -7.02 -8.25 6.32
CA TYR A 151 -7.06 -7.29 5.22
C TYR A 151 -8.46 -6.66 5.02
N LEU A 152 -9.52 -7.47 5.07
CA LEU A 152 -10.89 -6.94 4.99
C LEU A 152 -11.22 -6.03 6.18
N ILE A 153 -10.83 -6.43 7.39
CA ILE A 153 -11.03 -5.64 8.62
C ILE A 153 -10.26 -4.32 8.54
N SER A 154 -9.01 -4.31 8.06
CA SER A 154 -8.23 -3.08 7.96
C SER A 154 -8.88 -2.06 7.01
N ILE A 155 -9.44 -2.52 5.88
CA ILE A 155 -10.20 -1.68 4.96
C ILE A 155 -11.42 -1.09 5.66
N ARG A 156 -12.22 -1.92 6.33
CA ARG A 156 -13.45 -1.48 7.02
C ARG A 156 -13.18 -0.45 8.11
N ILE A 157 -12.19 -0.70 8.97
CA ILE A 157 -11.80 0.25 10.04
C ILE A 157 -11.39 1.60 9.44
N ARG A 158 -10.63 1.59 8.36
CA ARG A 158 -10.18 2.81 7.70
C ARG A 158 -11.32 3.59 7.07
N GLU A 159 -12.23 2.92 6.35
CA GLU A 159 -13.39 3.58 5.75
C GLU A 159 -14.35 4.12 6.83
N ALA A 160 -14.53 3.39 7.95
CA ALA A 160 -15.24 3.91 9.11
C ALA A 160 -14.57 5.17 9.69
N SER A 161 -13.24 5.15 9.82
CA SER A 161 -12.45 6.30 10.29
C SER A 161 -12.56 7.50 9.34
N ARG A 162 -12.56 7.24 8.02
CA ARG A 162 -12.78 8.26 7.00
C ARG A 162 -14.20 8.85 7.10
N LEU A 163 -15.22 8.01 7.27
CA LEU A 163 -16.61 8.47 7.46
C LEU A 163 -16.76 9.30 8.73
N LEU A 164 -16.13 8.91 9.84
CA LEU A 164 -16.14 9.67 11.10
C LEU A 164 -15.52 11.07 10.94
N LEU A 165 -14.45 11.19 10.15
CA LEU A 165 -13.75 12.47 9.93
C LEU A 165 -14.47 13.39 8.96
N HIS A 166 -15.30 12.85 8.05
CA HIS A 166 -15.85 13.60 6.92
C HIS A 166 -17.39 13.65 6.88
N THR A 167 -18.09 13.01 7.81
CA THR A 167 -19.55 13.02 7.88
C THR A 167 -20.04 13.31 9.29
N LYS A 168 -21.23 13.94 9.41
CA LYS A 168 -21.94 14.09 10.69
C LYS A 168 -22.82 12.87 11.01
N LEU A 169 -22.54 11.72 10.40
CA LEU A 169 -23.34 10.52 10.61
C LEU A 169 -23.15 10.05 12.06
N PRO A 170 -24.24 9.68 12.75
CA PRO A 170 -24.13 9.13 14.10
C PRO A 170 -23.30 7.83 14.07
N ILE A 171 -22.50 7.61 15.11
CA ILE A 171 -21.59 6.45 15.25
C ILE A 171 -22.32 5.12 14.99
N THR A 172 -23.62 5.04 15.32
CA THR A 172 -24.48 3.88 15.09
C THR A 172 -24.70 3.55 13.61
N GLU A 173 -24.76 4.54 12.73
CA GLU A 173 -24.90 4.31 11.28
C GLU A 173 -23.55 3.95 10.65
N ILE A 174 -22.44 4.46 11.20
CA ILE A 174 -21.09 4.14 10.72
C ILE A 174 -20.75 2.67 11.01
N ALA A 175 -21.17 2.14 12.16
CA ALA A 175 -20.99 0.72 12.50
C ALA A 175 -21.79 -0.24 11.58
N LEU A 176 -22.86 0.24 10.94
CA LEU A 176 -23.65 -0.54 9.97
C LEU A 176 -23.08 -0.48 8.55
N LEU A 177 -22.24 0.51 8.25
CA LEU A 177 -21.59 0.72 6.94
C LEU A 177 -20.17 0.14 6.85
N SER A 178 -19.65 -0.37 7.97
CA SER A 178 -18.31 -0.96 8.14
C SER A 178 -18.34 -2.46 8.33
#